data_AF-A0A177HZL4-F1
#
_entry.id   AF-A0A177HZL4-F1
#
_cell.length_a   1.000
_cell.length_b   1.000
_cell.length_c   1.000
_cell.angle_alpha   90.00
_cell.angle_beta   90.00
_cell.angle_gamma   90.00
#
_symmetry.space_group_name_H-M   'P 1'
#
loop_
_entity.id
_entity.type
_entity.pdbx_description
1 polymer ?
#
loop_
_entity_poly.entity_id
_entity_poly.type
_entity_poly.pdbx_seq_one_letter_code
_entity_poly.pdbx_strand_id
1 'polypeptide(L)' 'MYKARSLTMALCSHAEVVRFFDGMELVEPGVVVPTVWHPELGDPVPGQDDGAVPGYAGVARKR' A
#
# COMPACT_ATOMS: atom_id res chain seq x y z
N MET A 1 0.07 -6.52 -19.50
CA MET A 1 1.51 -6.23 -19.33
C MET A 1 2.27 -7.27 -18.46
N TYR A 2 1.87 -8.56 -18.37
CA TYR A 2 2.60 -9.55 -17.52
C TYR A 2 2.56 -10.99 -18.05
N LYS A 3 2.38 -11.21 -19.35
CA LYS A 3 2.23 -12.57 -19.89
C LYS A 3 3.55 -13.26 -20.27
N ALA A 4 4.69 -12.68 -19.90
CA ALA A 4 6.00 -13.26 -20.18
C ALA A 4 6.98 -12.95 -19.04
N ARG A 5 7.06 -13.87 -18.07
CA ARG A 5 8.19 -14.21 -17.18
C ARG A 5 7.62 -14.98 -15.98
N SER A 6 8.33 -16.01 -15.53
CA SER A 6 7.97 -16.94 -14.45
C SER A 6 7.81 -16.28 -13.06
N LEU A 7 6.95 -15.28 -12.93
CA LEU A 7 6.62 -14.60 -11.68
C LEU A 7 5.15 -14.86 -11.39
N THR A 8 4.88 -15.58 -10.30
CA THR A 8 3.52 -15.73 -9.77
C THR A 8 3.19 -14.47 -8.99
N MET A 9 2.16 -13.75 -9.42
CA MET A 9 1.64 -12.59 -8.71
C MET A 9 0.48 -13.04 -7.81
N ALA A 10 0.57 -12.74 -6.51
CA ALA A 10 -0.53 -12.92 -5.58
C ALA A 10 -1.17 -11.56 -5.31
N LEU A 11 -2.36 -11.33 -5.86
CA LEU A 11 -3.16 -10.16 -5.52
C LEU A 11 -3.79 -10.38 -4.14
N CYS A 12 -3.61 -9.42 -3.24
CA CYS A 12 -4.19 -9.44 -1.91
C CYS A 12 -5.25 -8.35 -1.78
N SER A 13 -6.39 -8.71 -1.19
CA SER A 13 -7.39 -7.76 -0.71
C SER A 13 -6.84 -6.90 0.44
N HIS A 14 -7.49 -5.77 0.71
CA HIS A 14 -7.16 -4.91 1.85
C HIS A 14 -7.16 -5.71 3.18
N ALA A 15 -8.20 -6.51 3.41
CA ALA A 15 -8.33 -7.34 4.61
C ALA A 15 -7.22 -8.40 4.72
N GLU A 16 -6.76 -8.96 3.60
CA GLU A 16 -5.59 -9.86 3.59
C GLU A 16 -4.32 -9.14 3.99
N VAL A 17 -4.13 -7.90 3.54
CA VAL A 17 -2.96 -7.10 3.91
C VAL A 17 -3.01 -6.68 5.39
N VAL A 18 -4.19 -6.29 5.89
CA VAL A 18 -4.36 -5.91 7.31
C VAL A 18 -3.94 -7.04 8.26
N ARG A 19 -4.21 -8.30 7.90
CA ARG A 19 -3.84 -9.46 8.75
C ARG A 19 -2.33 -9.65 8.96
N PHE A 20 -1.48 -9.09 8.10
CA PHE A 20 -0.04 -9.07 8.37
C PHE A 20 0.30 -8.26 9.63
N PHE A 21 -0.61 -7.40 10.09
CA PHE A 21 -0.45 -6.54 11.25
C PHE A 21 -1.10 -7.08 12.54
N ASP A 22 -1.65 -8.31 12.51
CA ASP A 22 -2.30 -8.92 13.68
C ASP A 22 -1.36 -8.95 14.89
N GLY A 23 -1.82 -8.42 16.02
CA GLY A 23 -1.05 -8.33 17.27
C GLY A 23 -0.07 -7.15 17.35
N MET A 24 -0.04 -6.27 16.35
CA MET A 24 0.72 -5.01 16.36
C MET A 24 -0.21 -3.80 16.49
N GLU A 25 0.36 -2.66 16.87
CA GLU A 25 -0.35 -1.39 16.97
C GLU A 25 -0.19 -0.63 15.64
N LEU A 26 -1.24 -0.61 14.81
CA LEU A 26 -1.24 0.14 13.55
C LEU A 26 -1.11 1.64 13.82
N VAL A 27 -0.23 2.30 13.06
CA VAL A 27 -0.07 3.75 13.05
C VAL A 27 -1.11 4.34 12.11
N GLU A 28 -1.80 5.41 12.53
CA GLU A 28 -2.74 6.15 11.68
C GLU A 28 -2.07 6.60 10.37
N PRO A 29 -2.74 6.50 9.20
CA PRO A 29 -4.16 6.17 8.97
C PRO A 29 -4.47 4.65 8.86
N GLY A 30 -3.54 3.80 9.30
CA GLY A 30 -3.63 2.35 9.14
C GLY A 30 -3.14 1.90 7.76
N VAL A 31 -3.84 0.91 7.17
CA VAL A 31 -3.51 0.37 5.84
C VAL A 31 -4.35 1.08 4.79
N VAL A 32 -3.71 1.83 3.89
CA VAL A 32 -4.37 2.62 2.83
C VAL A 32 -3.62 2.46 1.50
N VAL A 33 -4.11 3.04 0.42
CA VAL A 33 -3.31 3.14 -0.81
C VAL A 33 -2.07 4.02 -0.56
N PRO A 34 -0.90 3.73 -1.16
CA PRO A 34 0.35 4.41 -0.82
C PRO A 34 0.32 5.93 -0.92
N THR A 35 -0.44 6.48 -1.87
CA THR A 35 -0.57 7.93 -2.08
C THR A 35 -1.30 8.66 -0.95
N VAL A 36 -2.02 7.93 -0.09
CA VAL A 36 -2.78 8.46 1.05
C VAL A 36 -2.01 8.31 2.36
N TRP A 37 -0.92 7.53 2.38
CA TRP A 37 -0.15 7.26 3.61
C TRP A 37 0.88 8.37 3.85
N HIS A 38 0.63 9.26 4.83
CA HIS A 38 1.48 10.40 5.21
C HIS A 38 2.19 11.08 4.02
N PRO A 39 1.44 11.68 3.08
CA PRO A 39 2.04 12.32 1.92
C PRO A 39 3.00 13.44 2.36
N GLU A 40 4.22 13.45 1.83
CA GLU A 40 5.16 14.54 2.02
C GLU A 40 4.65 15.82 1.34
N LEU A 41 5.01 16.98 1.90
CA LEU A 41 4.81 18.26 1.25
C LEU A 41 5.90 18.44 0.17
N GLY A 42 5.53 18.19 -1.08
CA GLY A 42 6.33 18.45 -2.28
C GLY A 42 5.42 18.62 -3.49
N ASP A 43 5.92 19.24 -4.56
CA ASP A 43 5.12 19.47 -5.76
C ASP A 43 4.63 18.12 -6.33
N PRO A 44 3.31 17.94 -6.53
CA PRO A 44 2.78 16.79 -7.22
C PRO A 44 3.50 16.63 -8.57
N VAL A 45 4.08 15.45 -8.79
CA VAL A 45 4.71 15.15 -10.09
C VAL A 45 3.60 15.01 -11.13
N PRO A 46 3.69 15.65 -12.31
CA PRO A 46 2.69 15.48 -13.36
C PRO A 46 2.45 13.99 -13.68
N GLY A 47 1.19 13.55 -13.61
CA GLY A 47 0.78 12.14 -13.83
C GLY A 47 0.65 11.30 -12.56
N GLN A 48 0.88 11.87 -11.37
CA GLN A 48 0.67 11.19 -10.09
C GLN A 48 -0.83 11.11 -9.68
N ASP A 49 -1.67 11.96 -10.29
CA ASP A 49 -3.12 12.04 -10.03
C ASP A 49 -3.94 10.98 -10.80
N ASP A 50 -3.33 10.30 -11.79
CA ASP A 50 -4.07 9.64 -12.88
C ASP A 50 -4.18 8.12 -12.75
N GLY A 51 -3.97 7.54 -11.56
CA GLY A 51 -4.03 6.09 -11.42
C GLY A 51 -4.39 5.58 -10.03
N ALA A 52 -5.21 4.52 -10.01
CA ALA A 52 -5.27 3.62 -8.87
C ALA A 52 -3.88 2.98 -8.71
N VAL A 53 -3.08 3.49 -7.77
CA VAL A 53 -1.79 2.88 -7.43
C VAL A 53 -2.06 1.46 -6.94
N PRO A 54 -1.53 0.42 -7.62
CA PRO A 54 -1.79 -0.95 -7.20
C PRO A 54 -1.04 -1.25 -5.90
N GLY A 55 -1.78 -1.61 -4.87
CA GLY A 55 -1.23 -2.06 -3.59
C GLY A 55 -1.71 -1.23 -2.40
N TYR A 56 -1.31 -1.67 -1.22
CA TYR A 56 -1.61 -1.04 0.05
C TYR A 56 -0.31 -0.79 0.83
N ALA A 57 -0.27 0.27 1.62
CA ALA A 57 0.80 0.63 2.52
C ALA A 57 0.25 0.84 3.94
N GLY A 58 1.06 0.48 4.94
CA GLY A 58 0.73 0.67 6.36
C GLY A 58 1.96 0.42 7.22
N VAL A 59 1.98 1.03 8.40
CA VAL A 59 3.05 0.86 9.39
C VAL A 59 2.43 0.47 10.72
N ALA A 60 3.07 -0.44 11.44
CA ALA A 60 2.68 -0.79 12.80
C ALA A 60 3.89 -0.87 13.71
N ARG A 61 3.65 -0.56 14.98
CA ARG A 61 4.62 -0.75 16.05
C ARG A 61 4.46 -2.14 16.65
N LYS A 62 5.58 -2.86 16.73
CA LYS A 62 5.71 -4.05 17.58
C LYS A 62 6.00 -3.59 19.02
N ARG A 63 5.32 -4.20 19.99
CA ARG A 63 5.58 -3.94 21.41
C ARG A 63 6.97 -4.42 21.83
#